data_AF-A0A1V5ANE4-F1
#
_entry.id   AF-A0A1V5ANE4-F1
#
_cell.length_a   1.000
_cell.length_b   1.000
_cell.length_c   1.000
_cell.angle_alpha   90.00
_cell.angle_beta   90.00
_cell.angle_gamma   90.00
#
_symmetry.space_group_name_H-M   'P 1'
#
loop_
_entity.id
_entity.type
_entity.pdbx_description
1 polymer ?
#
loop_
_entity_poly.entity_id
_entity_poly.type
_entity_poly.pdbx_seq_one_letter_code
_entity_poly.pdbx_strand_id
1 'polypeptide(L)'
;MDEEVSMISRPIGEIHTPYSRMEEIPRQGRLSREICEIEVFEEFADGLKDIEECTHLFVLFWMHLGDRTRLSATPPHDHRPHGVFATRSPNRPNPIALDIVELLAVSRNKLKVRGMDALDGSILLDIKPYSSEMDSFPLARISWQKGSQE
;
A
#
# COMPACT_ATOMS: atom_id res chain seq x y z
N MET A 1 -34.96 4.43 -4.84
CA MET A 1 -34.28 5.49 -5.62
C MET A 1 -33.33 6.05 -4.60
N ASP A 2 -32.20 5.38 -4.47
CA ASP A 2 -31.37 5.49 -3.26
C ASP A 2 -30.03 6.03 -3.71
N GLU A 3 -29.63 7.07 -3.00
CA GLU A 3 -28.77 8.16 -3.42
C GLU A 3 -27.45 7.71 -4.07
N GLU A 4 -27.05 8.48 -5.07
CA GLU A 4 -25.77 8.35 -5.76
C GLU A 4 -24.64 8.44 -4.72
N VAL A 5 -24.09 7.29 -4.32
CA VAL A 5 -22.93 7.26 -3.43
C VAL A 5 -21.73 7.77 -4.20
N SER A 6 -21.48 9.07 -4.12
CA SER A 6 -20.29 9.71 -4.68
C SER A 6 -19.19 9.76 -3.62
N MET A 7 -18.04 9.16 -3.90
CA MET A 7 -16.82 9.35 -3.12
C MET A 7 -15.74 9.91 -4.04
N ILE A 8 -15.29 11.13 -3.74
CA ILE A 8 -14.20 11.79 -4.47
C ILE A 8 -12.97 11.76 -3.56
N SER A 9 -11.91 11.09 -4.02
CA SER A 9 -10.60 11.13 -3.38
C SER A 9 -9.72 12.16 -4.08
N ARG A 10 -8.91 12.89 -3.31
CA ARG A 10 -7.93 13.85 -3.83
C ARG A 10 -6.54 13.19 -3.73
N PRO A 11 -5.83 13.02 -4.85
CA PRO A 11 -4.42 12.66 -4.85
C PRO A 11 -3.63 13.63 -3.96
N ILE A 12 -2.76 13.10 -3.11
CA ILE A 12 -1.86 13.93 -2.27
C ILE A 12 -0.41 13.87 -2.73
N GLY A 13 -0.11 13.06 -3.74
CA GLY A 13 1.25 12.84 -4.20
C GLY A 13 1.37 11.72 -5.24
N GLU A 14 2.60 11.37 -5.53
CA GLU A 14 3.01 10.32 -6.46
C GLU A 14 4.10 9.45 -5.83
N ILE A 15 4.15 8.19 -6.24
CA ILE A 15 5.11 7.21 -5.75
C ILE A 15 6.03 6.82 -6.90
N HIS A 16 7.33 6.98 -6.66
CA HIS A 16 8.39 6.65 -7.60
C HIS A 16 9.09 5.36 -7.15
N THR A 17 9.02 4.32 -7.97
CA THR A 17 9.59 3.00 -7.70
C THR A 17 10.39 2.51 -8.90
N PRO A 18 11.29 1.52 -8.76
CA PRO A 18 11.96 0.93 -9.92
C PRO A 18 11.04 0.01 -10.75
N TYR A 19 9.76 -0.11 -10.41
CA TYR A 19 8.83 -1.07 -11.02
C TYR A 19 8.02 -0.41 -12.12
N SER A 20 8.46 -0.56 -13.36
CA SER A 20 7.80 0.01 -14.54
C SER A 20 6.73 -0.90 -15.14
N ARG A 21 6.73 -2.19 -14.75
CA ARG A 21 5.80 -3.22 -15.24
C ARG A 21 5.29 -4.09 -14.10
N MET A 22 4.10 -4.66 -14.26
CA MET A 22 3.46 -5.49 -13.23
C MET A 22 4.32 -6.67 -12.78
N GLU A 23 5.11 -7.28 -13.68
CA GLU A 23 5.93 -8.44 -13.35
C GLU A 23 7.17 -8.08 -12.52
N GLU A 24 7.54 -6.81 -12.47
CA GLU A 24 8.67 -6.28 -11.69
C GLU A 24 8.24 -5.98 -10.24
N ILE A 25 6.94 -5.74 -10.02
CA ILE A 25 6.39 -5.40 -8.72
C ILE A 25 6.55 -6.59 -7.76
N PRO A 26 7.17 -6.40 -6.58
CA PRO A 26 7.26 -7.44 -5.57
C PRO A 26 5.85 -7.81 -5.09
N ARG A 27 5.62 -9.08 -4.80
CA ARG A 27 4.28 -9.53 -4.38
C ARG A 27 3.75 -8.83 -3.11
N GLN A 28 4.65 -8.46 -2.22
CA GLN A 28 4.36 -7.66 -1.03
C GLN A 28 5.54 -6.72 -0.82
N GLY A 29 5.27 -5.44 -0.58
CA GLY A 29 6.32 -4.42 -0.49
C GLY A 29 7.38 -4.77 0.53
N ARG A 30 6.99 -5.29 1.70
CA ARG A 30 7.89 -5.74 2.78
C ARG A 30 8.95 -6.78 2.37
N LEU A 31 8.79 -7.45 1.23
CA LEU A 31 9.75 -8.43 0.71
C LEU A 31 10.84 -7.78 -0.15
N SER A 32 10.63 -6.53 -0.56
CA SER A 32 11.58 -5.75 -1.35
C SER A 32 12.64 -5.08 -0.48
N ARG A 33 13.82 -4.90 -1.07
CA ARG A 33 14.92 -4.12 -0.50
C ARG A 33 15.19 -2.82 -1.26
N GLU A 34 14.48 -2.60 -2.36
CA GLU A 34 14.61 -1.40 -3.20
C GLU A 34 14.24 -0.14 -2.41
N ILE A 35 14.96 0.94 -2.70
CA ILE A 35 14.66 2.26 -2.17
C ILE A 35 13.70 2.94 -3.13
N CYS A 36 12.55 3.36 -2.61
CA CYS A 36 11.53 4.10 -3.35
C CYS A 36 11.47 5.54 -2.82
N GLU A 37 10.84 6.42 -3.60
CA GLU A 37 10.55 7.80 -3.18
C GLU A 37 9.04 8.02 -3.20
N ILE A 38 8.54 8.60 -2.11
CA ILE A 38 7.16 9.12 -2.06
C ILE A 38 7.27 10.63 -2.15
N GLU A 39 6.63 11.22 -3.15
CA GLU A 39 6.56 12.65 -3.34
C GLU A 39 5.15 13.13 -2.97
N VAL A 40 5.05 13.89 -1.88
CA VAL A 40 3.82 14.59 -1.49
C VAL A 40 3.76 15.88 -2.29
N PHE A 41 2.60 16.24 -2.86
CA PHE A 41 2.45 17.50 -3.58
C PHE A 41 2.67 18.70 -2.65
N GLU A 42 3.21 19.78 -3.21
CA GLU A 42 3.64 20.94 -2.43
C GLU A 42 2.51 21.53 -1.58
N GLU A 43 1.26 21.53 -2.06
CA GLU A 43 0.11 22.03 -1.29
C GLU A 43 -0.24 21.19 -0.04
N PHE A 44 0.32 19.98 0.09
CA PHE A 44 0.14 19.09 1.22
C PHE A 44 1.42 18.89 2.04
N ALA A 45 2.54 19.50 1.64
CA ALA A 45 3.85 19.29 2.25
C ALA A 45 3.88 19.66 3.74
N ASP A 46 3.13 20.67 4.18
CA ASP A 46 3.00 21.05 5.59
C ASP A 46 2.45 19.91 6.47
N GLY A 47 1.72 18.96 5.87
CA GLY A 47 1.23 17.76 6.55
C GLY A 47 2.32 16.76 6.94
N LEU A 48 3.55 16.92 6.44
CA LEU A 48 4.71 16.09 6.77
C LEU A 48 5.46 16.56 8.03
N LYS A 49 5.00 17.61 8.70
CA LYS A 49 5.63 18.09 9.92
C LYS A 49 5.78 16.94 10.94
N ASP A 50 6.98 16.81 11.51
CA ASP A 50 7.37 15.82 12.53
C ASP A 50 7.39 14.36 12.02
N ILE A 51 7.25 14.12 10.70
CA ILE A 51 7.23 12.74 10.15
C ILE A 51 8.56 12.01 10.30
N GLU A 52 9.67 12.74 10.38
CA GLU A 52 11.01 12.20 10.62
C GLU A 52 11.17 11.54 11.99
N GLU A 53 10.25 11.81 12.94
CA GLU A 53 10.20 11.12 14.23
C GLU A 53 9.67 9.68 14.10
N CYS A 54 9.09 9.33 12.95
CA CYS A 54 8.58 7.99 12.65
C CYS A 54 9.66 7.13 11.99
N THR A 55 9.83 5.89 12.44
CA THR A 55 10.67 4.92 11.71
C THR A 55 9.90 4.16 10.63
N HIS A 56 8.59 4.03 10.77
CA HIS A 56 7.73 3.31 9.86
C HIS A 56 6.42 4.06 9.62
N LEU A 57 5.89 3.92 8.41
CA LEU A 57 4.67 4.59 7.97
C LEU A 57 3.74 3.58 7.31
N PHE A 58 2.44 3.75 7.53
CA PHE A 58 1.44 3.28 6.59
C PHE A 58 1.40 4.20 5.37
N VAL A 59 1.38 3.60 4.19
CA VAL A 59 1.25 4.31 2.91
C VAL A 59 0.08 3.72 2.16
N LEU A 60 -0.93 4.55 1.87
CA LEU A 60 -2.09 4.16 1.08
C LEU A 60 -1.97 4.77 -0.31
N PHE A 61 -2.13 3.93 -1.33
CA PHE A 61 -2.00 4.35 -2.72
C PHE A 61 -2.98 3.64 -3.63
N TRP A 62 -3.18 4.20 -4.82
CA TRP A 62 -4.15 3.70 -5.80
C TRP A 62 -3.49 2.81 -6.84
N MET A 63 -3.84 1.52 -6.85
CA MET A 63 -3.42 0.57 -7.89
C MET A 63 -4.29 0.75 -9.14
N HIS A 64 -3.95 1.75 -9.94
CA HIS A 64 -4.74 2.20 -11.10
C HIS A 64 -4.99 1.13 -12.17
N LEU A 65 -4.22 0.04 -12.19
CA LEU A 65 -4.40 -1.08 -13.12
C LEU A 65 -5.28 -2.22 -12.55
N GLY A 66 -5.76 -2.11 -11.31
CA GLY A 66 -6.56 -3.14 -10.67
C GLY A 66 -7.96 -3.29 -11.30
N ASP A 67 -8.38 -4.52 -11.58
CA ASP A 67 -9.74 -4.81 -12.06
C ASP A 67 -10.76 -4.62 -10.94
N ARG A 68 -11.56 -3.56 -11.07
CA ARG A 68 -12.55 -3.13 -10.07
C ARG A 68 -13.81 -3.98 -10.04
N THR A 69 -14.00 -4.88 -11.00
CA THR A 69 -15.18 -5.75 -11.08
C THR A 69 -14.97 -7.10 -10.39
N ARG A 70 -13.71 -7.45 -10.07
CA ARG A 70 -13.35 -8.70 -9.42
C ARG A 70 -13.78 -8.73 -7.96
N LEU A 71 -14.49 -9.80 -7.61
CA LEU A 71 -14.88 -10.12 -6.23
C LEU A 71 -14.24 -11.42 -5.71
N SER A 72 -13.48 -12.12 -6.56
CA SER A 72 -12.77 -13.35 -6.22
C SER A 72 -11.34 -13.34 -6.78
N ALA A 73 -10.39 -13.89 -6.01
CA ALA A 73 -8.99 -14.03 -6.36
C ALA A 73 -8.46 -15.41 -5.94
N THR A 74 -7.52 -15.97 -6.70
CA THR A 74 -6.82 -17.21 -6.36
C THR A 74 -5.38 -16.86 -5.98
N PRO A 75 -5.02 -16.83 -4.68
CA PRO A 75 -3.68 -16.51 -4.23
C PRO A 75 -2.66 -17.55 -4.70
N PRO A 76 -1.40 -17.17 -4.98
CA PRO A 76 -0.41 -18.13 -5.50
C PRO A 76 -0.08 -19.31 -4.56
N HIS A 77 -0.42 -19.24 -3.27
CA HIS A 77 -0.13 -20.27 -2.26
C HIS A 77 -1.35 -21.11 -1.87
N ASP A 78 -2.53 -20.83 -2.41
CA ASP A 78 -3.74 -21.64 -2.22
C ASP A 78 -4.47 -21.71 -3.56
N HIS A 79 -4.59 -22.90 -4.13
CA HIS A 79 -5.23 -23.11 -5.43
C HIS A 79 -6.75 -22.92 -5.41
N ARG A 80 -7.33 -22.66 -4.23
CA ARG A 80 -8.76 -22.36 -4.08
C ARG A 80 -9.03 -20.85 -4.21
N PRO A 81 -10.13 -20.45 -4.85
CA PRO A 81 -10.52 -19.04 -4.90
C PRO A 81 -11.01 -18.54 -3.53
N HIS A 82 -10.71 -17.29 -3.23
CA HIS A 82 -11.13 -16.56 -2.04
C HIS A 82 -11.76 -15.24 -2.43
N GLY A 83 -12.74 -14.76 -1.65
CA GLY A 83 -13.29 -13.42 -1.84
C GLY A 83 -12.18 -12.36 -1.73
N VAL A 84 -12.20 -11.33 -2.57
CA VAL A 84 -11.12 -10.31 -2.60
C VAL A 84 -10.89 -9.63 -1.25
N PHE A 85 -11.94 -9.45 -0.45
CA PHE A 85 -11.88 -8.89 0.91
C PHE A 85 -11.26 -9.82 1.96
N ALA A 86 -11.21 -11.13 1.68
CA ALA A 86 -10.45 -12.07 2.49
C ALA A 86 -8.97 -12.10 2.10
N THR A 87 -8.55 -11.39 1.05
CA THR A 87 -7.19 -11.39 0.50
C THR A 87 -6.60 -9.98 0.41
N ARG A 88 -5.35 -9.90 -0.08
CA ARG A 88 -4.69 -8.65 -0.49
C ARG A 88 -4.57 -8.52 -2.01
N SER A 89 -5.50 -9.09 -2.78
CA SER A 89 -5.48 -8.95 -4.24
C SER A 89 -5.58 -7.47 -4.65
N PRO A 90 -4.82 -7.02 -5.67
CA PRO A 90 -4.95 -5.66 -6.21
C PRO A 90 -6.28 -5.44 -6.95
N ASN A 91 -6.91 -6.50 -7.43
CA ASN A 91 -8.20 -6.46 -8.11
C ASN A 91 -9.32 -6.45 -7.07
N ARG A 92 -9.95 -5.29 -6.88
CA ARG A 92 -11.01 -5.06 -5.89
C ARG A 92 -11.79 -3.78 -6.23
N PRO A 93 -13.02 -3.59 -5.71
CA PRO A 93 -13.87 -2.45 -6.08
C PRO A 93 -13.21 -1.07 -5.95
N ASN A 94 -12.47 -0.88 -4.86
CA ASN A 94 -11.61 0.27 -4.61
C ASN A 94 -10.18 -0.23 -4.43
N PRO A 95 -9.32 -0.20 -5.48
CA PRO A 95 -7.96 -0.72 -5.48
C PRO A 95 -6.99 0.14 -4.66
N ILE A 96 -7.34 0.35 -3.40
CA ILE A 96 -6.51 1.00 -2.39
C ILE A 96 -5.56 -0.06 -1.85
N ALA A 97 -4.27 0.17 -2.06
CA ALA A 97 -3.19 -0.60 -1.46
C ALA A 97 -2.82 -0.02 -0.09
N LEU A 98 -2.15 -0.84 0.71
CA LEU A 98 -1.61 -0.47 2.00
C LEU A 98 -0.25 -1.14 2.14
N ASP A 99 0.80 -0.33 2.20
CA ASP A 99 2.13 -0.77 2.58
C ASP A 99 2.49 -0.25 3.97
N ILE A 100 3.31 -1.03 4.68
CA ILE A 100 4.07 -0.57 5.84
C ILE A 100 5.50 -0.42 5.36
N VAL A 101 5.99 0.81 5.34
CA VAL A 101 7.33 1.15 4.83
C VAL A 101 8.25 1.59 5.96
N GLU A 102 9.53 1.32 5.81
CA GLU A 102 10.60 1.90 6.63
C GLU A 102 10.95 3.28 6.06
N LEU A 103 10.92 4.33 6.89
CA LEU A 103 11.35 5.67 6.53
C LEU A 103 12.87 5.79 6.65
N LEU A 104 13.54 6.10 5.54
CA LEU A 104 15.01 6.17 5.47
C LEU A 104 15.51 7.60 5.54
N ALA A 105 14.81 8.54 4.91
CA ALA A 105 15.15 9.96 4.91
C ALA A 105 13.95 10.83 4.53
N VAL A 106 13.96 12.08 4.99
CA VAL A 106 12.99 13.12 4.63
C VAL A 106 13.73 14.27 3.95
N SER A 107 13.20 14.77 2.83
CA SER A 107 13.72 15.94 2.13
C SER A 107 12.57 16.79 1.62
N ARG A 108 12.20 17.83 2.39
CA ARG A 108 11.00 18.65 2.13
C ARG A 108 9.75 17.78 1.98
N ASN A 109 9.21 17.71 0.77
CA ASN A 109 8.00 16.99 0.40
C ASN A 109 8.27 15.57 -0.12
N LYS A 110 9.53 15.11 -0.09
CA LYS A 110 9.96 13.79 -0.58
C LYS A 110 10.43 12.90 0.58
N LEU A 111 9.94 11.65 0.60
CA LEU A 111 10.29 10.63 1.58
C LEU A 111 11.02 9.49 0.87
N LYS A 112 12.23 9.16 1.31
CA LYS A 112 12.92 7.94 0.88
C LYS A 112 12.49 6.79 1.78
N VAL A 113 12.01 5.71 1.18
CA VAL A 113 11.42 4.60 1.93
C VAL A 113 11.87 3.25 1.39
N ARG A 114 11.70 2.20 2.20
CA ARG A 114 11.84 0.80 1.79
C ARG A 114 10.58 0.03 2.14
N GLY A 115 10.22 -0.95 1.31
CA GLY A 115 9.11 -1.85 1.60
C GLY A 115 7.84 -1.56 0.82
N MET A 116 7.96 -0.99 -0.39
CA MET A 116 6.83 -0.68 -1.27
C MET A 116 6.60 -1.72 -2.37
N ASP A 117 5.33 -1.91 -2.77
CA ASP A 117 4.90 -2.68 -3.94
C ASP A 117 4.05 -1.88 -4.95
N ALA A 118 4.26 -0.56 -5.01
CA ALA A 118 3.61 0.31 -5.98
C ALA A 118 4.26 0.25 -7.37
N LEU A 119 3.45 0.27 -8.44
CA LEU A 119 3.96 0.60 -9.78
C LEU A 119 4.49 2.04 -9.77
N ASP A 120 5.56 2.30 -10.52
CA ASP A 120 6.05 3.66 -10.73
C ASP A 120 4.92 4.59 -11.24
N GLY A 121 4.87 5.81 -10.70
CA GLY A 121 3.80 6.77 -10.96
C GLY A 121 2.47 6.47 -10.28
N SER A 122 2.42 5.53 -9.32
CA SER A 122 1.20 5.27 -8.56
C SER A 122 0.79 6.47 -7.71
N ILE A 123 -0.52 6.73 -7.66
CA ILE A 123 -1.07 7.88 -6.94
C ILE A 123 -1.08 7.62 -5.44
N LEU A 124 -0.48 8.53 -4.67
CA LEU A 124 -0.53 8.54 -3.22
C LEU A 124 -1.88 9.08 -2.74
N LEU A 125 -2.50 8.37 -1.80
CA LEU A 125 -3.79 8.75 -1.20
C LEU A 125 -3.64 9.26 0.23
N ASP A 126 -2.79 8.62 1.03
CA ASP A 126 -2.66 8.93 2.46
C ASP A 126 -1.35 8.38 3.05
N ILE A 127 -0.87 8.99 4.13
CA ILE A 127 0.28 8.55 4.93
C ILE A 127 -0.10 8.63 6.41
N LYS A 128 0.25 7.60 7.19
CA LYS A 128 0.04 7.59 8.65
C LYS A 128 1.24 7.00 9.39
N PRO A 129 1.52 7.42 10.64
CA PRO A 129 2.52 6.75 11.45
C PRO A 129 2.12 5.30 11.72
N TYR A 130 3.07 4.37 11.64
CA TYR A 130 2.89 3.01 12.14
C TYR A 130 3.36 2.93 13.60
N SER A 131 2.51 2.43 14.48
CA SER A 131 2.84 2.16 15.87
C SER A 131 2.77 0.67 16.15
N SER A 132 3.91 0.07 16.51
CA SER A 132 3.95 -1.34 16.90
C SER A 132 3.10 -1.64 18.15
N GLU A 133 2.85 -0.64 19.00
CA GLU A 133 2.00 -0.80 20.19
C GLU A 133 0.51 -0.87 19.83
N MET A 134 0.08 -0.09 18.84
CA MET A 134 -1.34 0.04 18.49
C MET A 134 -1.75 -0.88 17.33
N ASP A 135 -0.88 -1.05 16.34
CA ASP A 135 -1.21 -1.63 15.05
C ASP A 135 -0.80 -3.11 14.93
N SER A 136 0.08 -3.58 15.81
CA SER A 136 0.60 -4.95 15.76
C SER A 136 -0.25 -5.91 16.57
N PHE A 137 -0.79 -6.93 15.89
CA PHE A 137 -1.36 -8.12 16.50
C PHE A 137 -0.53 -9.35 16.09
N PRO A 138 0.59 -9.66 16.78
CA PRO A 138 1.55 -10.68 16.33
C PRO A 138 0.97 -12.09 16.17
N LEU A 139 -0.15 -12.37 16.85
CA LEU A 139 -0.83 -13.67 16.83
C LEU A 139 -2.02 -13.71 15.85
N ALA A 140 -2.28 -12.64 15.10
CA ALA A 140 -3.32 -12.62 14.08
C ALA A 140 -3.03 -13.65 12.99
N ARG A 141 -4.08 -14.32 12.49
CA ARG A 141 -3.96 -15.43 11.52
C ARG A 141 -5.03 -15.38 10.45
N ILE A 142 -4.69 -15.88 9.27
CA ILE A 142 -5.62 -16.13 8.16
C ILE A 142 -5.68 -17.64 7.96
N SER A 143 -6.76 -18.30 8.37
CA SER A 143 -6.81 -19.78 8.46
C SER A 143 -6.53 -20.52 7.16
N TRP A 144 -6.84 -19.92 6.00
CA TRP A 144 -6.56 -20.53 4.69
C TRP A 144 -5.15 -20.24 4.17
N GLN A 145 -4.47 -19.21 4.70
CA GLN A 145 -3.04 -19.04 4.48
C GLN A 145 -2.35 -20.03 5.40
N LYS A 146 -1.93 -21.17 4.86
CA LYS A 146 -1.02 -22.04 5.59
C LYS A 146 0.22 -21.22 5.91
N GLY A 147 0.46 -20.99 7.21
CA GLY A 147 1.78 -20.57 7.65
C GLY A 147 2.77 -21.63 7.20
N SER A 148 3.92 -21.19 6.72
CA SER A 148 5.20 -21.85 6.92
C SER A 148 5.41 -22.12 8.42
N GLN A 149 4.62 -23.05 8.98
CA GLN A 149 4.94 -23.75 10.21
C GLN A 149 5.92 -24.85 9.82
N GLU A 150 7.18 -24.45 9.74
CA GLU A 150 8.38 -25.22 10.07
C GLU A 150 9.54 -24.23 10.22
#